data_AF-A0A7J7PNV7-F1
#
_entry.id   AF-A0A7J7PNV7-F1
#
_cell.length_a   1.000
_cell.length_b   1.000
_cell.length_c   1.000
_cell.angle_alpha   90.00
_cell.angle_beta   90.00
_cell.angle_gamma   90.00
#
_symmetry.space_group_name_H-M   'P 1'
#
loop_
_entity.id
_entity.type
_entity.pdbx_description
1 polymer ?
#
loop_
_entity_poly.entity_id
_entity_poly.type
_entity_poly.pdbx_seq_one_letter_code
_entity_poly.pdbx_strand_id
1 'polypeptide(L)'
;MLSCSVAVVVCCLRQVLHSRLQEAAVVEMACRPACNNGLCKTHSGAAPAAEETAVTAPTLRSVLEPLLGIPSDERKFSCRSLLKCLEQLECVEEALLNRKVPAEETLADQDRVLLTWLCAYYHGISGSQSVIHGDLLEAELTASGLVAPFVQPSTPLPHDEGQEPQDVPAGGARFGVPTNISAEVVCSSVSELVRMAAAALISLYVYLNFKQGPNDLAADEVLLVYSTIAIHSCTDADNAAALDQQMQAIIATDLEQHGQLSVWQQQRQQQQLLAAPDEAAGHDSADALETVHFGCAQIRWLMHYVRGLVAHHMAAVHHLLGRREQQAECYMAQQKDMQSMCKALPQHPLGYSLFARCCMNNQQMGVAAAFLERGLAAAQAVGHDAGTCLMSFQRAGALLLGGAGTTVDAAVVQRLIQQGEEARSSLLSWWPESWQARAADGEPDRTLVLQKLLPEYEKRQGQQLPAGGDVEPLHGLLYVTKAPSAIPPGALVQLEGQRDEQ
;
A
#
# COMPACT_ATOMS: atom_id res chain seq x y z
N MET A 1 -17.67 -14.64 -17.09
CA MET A 1 -16.42 -14.46 -17.86
C MET A 1 -15.59 -13.29 -17.30
N LEU A 2 -15.13 -13.36 -16.05
CA LEU A 2 -14.18 -12.40 -15.46
C LEU A 2 -13.42 -13.13 -14.33
N SER A 3 -12.49 -14.02 -14.70
CA SER A 3 -11.64 -14.79 -13.77
C SER A 3 -10.14 -14.71 -14.13
N CYS A 4 -9.72 -13.73 -14.92
CA CYS A 4 -8.32 -13.58 -15.35
C CYS A 4 -7.59 -12.37 -14.74
N SER A 5 -8.24 -11.54 -13.91
CA SER A 5 -7.74 -10.19 -13.64
C SER A 5 -6.79 -10.06 -12.43
N VAL A 6 -6.66 -11.10 -11.60
CA VAL A 6 -5.81 -11.10 -10.39
C VAL A 6 -4.52 -11.92 -10.60
N ALA A 7 -4.52 -12.90 -11.51
CA ALA A 7 -3.37 -13.75 -11.78
C ALA A 7 -2.25 -13.06 -12.61
N VAL A 8 -2.55 -11.97 -13.33
CA VAL A 8 -1.62 -11.32 -14.29
C VAL A 8 -0.75 -10.23 -13.65
N VAL A 9 -0.79 -10.06 -12.34
CA VAL A 9 0.24 -9.29 -11.61
C VAL A 9 1.05 -10.23 -10.70
N VAL A 10 0.36 -11.21 -10.11
CA VAL A 10 0.93 -12.24 -9.22
C VAL A 10 1.83 -13.26 -9.96
N CYS A 11 1.53 -13.63 -11.22
CA CYS A 11 2.43 -14.49 -12.02
C CYS A 11 3.63 -13.73 -12.64
N CYS A 12 3.65 -12.40 -12.55
CA CYS A 12 4.40 -11.57 -13.50
C CYS A 12 5.73 -11.04 -12.98
N LEU A 13 5.93 -11.05 -11.66
CA LEU A 13 7.19 -10.70 -10.99
C LEU A 13 8.07 -11.94 -10.71
N ARG A 14 7.47 -13.13 -10.67
CA ARG A 14 8.10 -14.39 -10.22
C ARG A 14 9.18 -14.95 -11.15
N GLN A 15 9.22 -14.58 -12.44
CA GLN A 15 10.02 -15.31 -13.43
C GLN A 15 11.34 -14.63 -13.83
N VAL A 16 11.46 -13.30 -13.66
CA VAL A 16 12.66 -12.54 -14.09
C VAL A 16 13.65 -12.34 -12.95
N LEU A 17 13.18 -12.03 -11.74
CA LEU A 17 14.04 -11.92 -10.54
C LEU A 17 14.51 -13.28 -10.04
N HIS A 18 13.65 -14.31 -10.10
CA HIS A 18 14.03 -15.67 -9.71
C HIS A 18 15.11 -16.27 -10.62
N SER A 19 15.11 -15.92 -11.92
CA SER A 19 16.14 -16.34 -12.87
C SER A 19 17.49 -15.67 -12.59
N ARG A 20 17.53 -14.38 -12.24
CA ARG A 20 18.78 -13.65 -11.99
C ARG A 20 19.36 -13.91 -10.60
N LEU A 21 18.50 -14.15 -9.60
CA LEU A 21 18.93 -14.55 -8.25
C LEU A 21 19.36 -16.02 -8.19
N GLN A 22 18.75 -16.91 -8.98
CA GLN A 22 19.28 -18.27 -9.16
C GLN A 22 20.63 -18.26 -9.88
N GLU A 23 20.84 -17.40 -10.87
CA GLU A 23 22.16 -17.23 -11.50
C GLU A 23 23.21 -16.71 -10.49
N ALA A 24 22.85 -15.78 -9.60
CA ALA A 24 23.73 -15.29 -8.55
C ALA A 24 24.04 -16.35 -7.46
N ALA A 25 23.05 -17.14 -7.03
CA ALA A 25 23.23 -18.22 -6.06
C ALA A 25 24.02 -19.42 -6.64
N VAL A 26 23.92 -19.67 -7.95
CA VAL A 26 24.72 -20.70 -8.65
C VAL A 26 26.19 -20.29 -8.75
N VAL A 27 26.49 -18.99 -8.83
CA VAL A 27 27.87 -18.48 -8.82
C VAL A 27 28.53 -18.65 -7.44
N GLU A 28 27.76 -18.57 -6.34
CA GLU A 28 28.28 -18.79 -4.97
C GLU A 28 28.49 -20.28 -4.64
N MET A 29 27.73 -21.18 -5.28
CA MET A 29 27.88 -22.63 -5.12
C MET A 29 28.99 -23.26 -5.99
N ALA A 30 29.55 -22.53 -6.96
CA ALA A 30 30.57 -23.03 -7.88
C ALA A 30 32.00 -23.11 -7.28
N CYS A 31 32.21 -22.71 -6.01
CA CYS A 31 33.49 -22.80 -5.32
C CYS A 31 33.67 -24.10 -4.48
N ARG A 32 33.35 -25.28 -5.04
CA ARG A 32 33.82 -26.58 -4.52
C ARG A 32 34.26 -27.51 -5.65
N PRO A 33 35.38 -28.25 -5.51
CA PRO A 33 35.99 -28.97 -6.62
C PRO A 33 35.27 -30.29 -6.93
N ALA A 34 35.33 -30.64 -8.20
CA ALA A 34 34.73 -31.79 -8.87
C ALA A 34 35.12 -33.17 -8.31
N CYS A 35 34.21 -34.13 -8.43
CA CYS A 35 34.51 -35.56 -8.57
C CYS A 35 33.41 -36.32 -9.37
N ASN A 36 33.71 -36.53 -10.65
CA ASN A 36 33.57 -37.74 -11.50
C ASN A 36 32.39 -38.73 -11.46
N ASN A 37 32.08 -39.16 -12.71
CA ASN A 37 31.42 -40.37 -13.21
C ASN A 37 29.87 -40.38 -13.15
N GLY A 38 29.11 -40.62 -14.22
CA GLY A 38 29.39 -40.97 -15.62
C GLY A 38 28.09 -41.46 -16.26
N LEU A 39 27.93 -41.18 -17.57
CA LEU A 39 27.09 -41.90 -18.55
C LEU A 39 25.58 -42.08 -18.26
N CYS A 40 24.73 -41.37 -19.04
CA CYS A 40 23.77 -42.07 -19.91
C CYS A 40 23.21 -41.19 -21.04
N LYS A 41 23.01 -41.86 -22.18
CA LYS A 41 22.77 -41.32 -23.52
C LYS A 41 21.32 -40.88 -23.75
N THR A 42 21.21 -39.93 -24.67
CA THR A 42 20.04 -39.38 -25.38
C THR A 42 19.07 -40.43 -25.96
N HIS A 43 17.76 -40.13 -25.91
CA HIS A 43 16.90 -40.22 -27.10
C HIS A 43 15.86 -39.11 -27.13
N SER A 44 15.95 -38.33 -28.20
CA SER A 44 15.12 -37.20 -28.60
C SER A 44 13.74 -37.64 -29.10
N GLY A 45 12.69 -37.03 -28.58
CA GLY A 45 11.37 -36.94 -29.21
C GLY A 45 10.95 -35.48 -29.23
N ALA A 46 11.30 -34.77 -30.31
CA ALA A 46 10.93 -33.37 -30.51
C ALA A 46 9.45 -33.28 -30.92
N ALA A 47 8.64 -32.62 -30.11
CA ALA A 47 7.36 -32.04 -30.52
C ALA A 47 7.60 -30.55 -30.86
N PRO A 48 6.95 -29.99 -31.90
CA PRO A 48 7.25 -28.66 -32.39
C PRO A 48 6.85 -27.61 -31.34
N ALA A 49 7.80 -26.72 -31.02
CA ALA A 49 7.59 -25.56 -30.19
C ALA A 49 6.53 -24.66 -30.84
N ALA A 50 5.40 -24.49 -30.17
CA ALA A 50 4.56 -23.34 -30.38
C ALA A 50 5.33 -22.13 -29.83
N GLU A 51 5.75 -21.22 -30.71
CA GLU A 51 6.14 -19.86 -30.31
C GLU A 51 4.89 -19.14 -29.78
N GLU A 52 4.52 -19.43 -28.54
CA GLU A 52 3.78 -18.48 -27.73
C GLU A 52 4.75 -17.31 -27.50
N THR A 53 4.47 -16.20 -28.17
CA THR A 53 5.01 -14.89 -27.77
C THR A 53 4.51 -14.64 -26.36
N ALA A 54 5.30 -15.03 -25.37
CA ALA A 54 5.06 -14.69 -23.97
C ALA A 54 5.05 -13.17 -23.88
N VAL A 55 3.85 -12.60 -23.83
CA VAL A 55 3.66 -11.18 -23.56
C VAL A 55 4.15 -10.97 -22.13
N THR A 56 5.38 -10.48 -21.98
CA THR A 56 5.97 -10.15 -20.69
C THR A 56 5.09 -9.10 -20.03
N ALA A 57 4.54 -9.44 -18.86
CA ALA A 57 3.71 -8.53 -18.13
C ALA A 57 4.52 -7.33 -17.59
N PRO A 58 3.89 -6.15 -17.45
CA PRO A 58 4.59 -4.92 -17.10
C PRO A 58 5.09 -4.94 -15.64
N THR A 59 6.34 -4.53 -15.42
CA THR A 59 6.92 -4.27 -14.09
C THR A 59 6.47 -2.93 -13.53
N LEU A 60 6.54 -2.71 -12.21
CA LEU A 60 6.22 -1.41 -11.60
C LEU A 60 7.02 -0.27 -12.24
N ARG A 61 8.31 -0.49 -12.50
CA ARG A 61 9.16 0.43 -13.27
C ARG A 61 8.56 0.73 -14.64
N SER A 62 8.24 -0.29 -15.44
CA SER A 62 7.67 -0.08 -16.78
C SER A 62 6.33 0.67 -16.77
N VAL A 63 5.60 0.65 -15.65
CA VAL A 63 4.35 1.38 -15.51
C VAL A 63 4.57 2.83 -15.03
N LEU A 64 5.52 3.06 -14.13
CA LEU A 64 5.76 4.38 -13.55
C LEU A 64 6.78 5.22 -14.35
N GLU A 65 7.67 4.58 -15.12
CA GLU A 65 8.68 5.24 -15.96
C GLU A 65 8.09 6.27 -16.95
N PRO A 66 6.93 6.04 -17.59
CA PRO A 66 6.26 7.06 -18.40
C PRO A 66 5.98 8.38 -17.66
N LEU A 67 5.81 8.35 -16.33
CA LEU A 67 5.57 9.56 -15.53
C LEU A 67 6.80 10.48 -15.48
N LEU A 68 7.99 9.97 -15.75
CA LEU A 68 9.22 10.78 -15.85
C LEU A 68 9.16 11.76 -17.04
N GLY A 69 8.36 11.46 -18.06
CA GLY A 69 8.16 12.33 -19.23
C GLY A 69 7.36 13.60 -18.93
N ILE A 70 6.70 13.68 -17.76
CA ILE A 70 5.95 14.86 -17.34
C ILE A 70 6.94 15.89 -16.77
N PRO A 71 6.91 17.17 -17.20
CA PRO A 71 7.74 18.23 -16.62
C PRO A 71 7.58 18.33 -15.11
N SER A 72 8.67 18.56 -14.37
CA SER A 72 8.66 18.50 -12.89
C SER A 72 7.68 19.46 -12.24
N ASP A 73 7.52 20.64 -12.81
CA ASP A 73 6.61 21.71 -12.41
C ASP A 73 5.13 21.40 -12.71
N GLU A 74 4.86 20.49 -13.65
CA GLU A 74 3.51 20.03 -13.98
C GLU A 74 3.07 18.81 -13.14
N ARG A 75 4.01 18.12 -12.46
CA ARG A 75 3.72 16.91 -11.69
C ARG A 75 2.89 17.22 -10.43
N LYS A 76 1.65 16.71 -10.41
CA LYS A 76 0.78 16.74 -9.22
C LYS A 76 1.29 15.81 -8.12
N PHE A 77 0.77 15.97 -6.91
CA PHE A 77 1.22 15.21 -5.73
C PHE A 77 1.19 13.69 -5.93
N SER A 78 0.13 13.15 -6.55
CA SER A 78 0.03 11.70 -6.76
C SER A 78 1.13 11.20 -7.71
N CYS A 79 1.40 11.93 -8.80
CA CYS A 79 2.51 11.62 -9.71
C CYS A 79 3.86 11.71 -8.99
N ARG A 80 4.12 12.80 -8.24
CA ARG A 80 5.35 12.97 -7.44
C ARG A 80 5.53 11.83 -6.44
N SER A 81 4.47 11.40 -5.76
CA SER A 81 4.50 10.31 -4.78
C SER A 81 4.80 8.96 -5.45
N LEU A 82 4.19 8.66 -6.60
CA LEU A 82 4.49 7.43 -7.33
C LEU A 82 5.93 7.39 -7.86
N LEU A 83 6.44 8.51 -8.36
CA LEU A 83 7.84 8.61 -8.78
C LEU A 83 8.81 8.45 -7.61
N LYS A 84 8.50 9.04 -6.44
CA LYS A 84 9.27 8.79 -5.20
C LYS A 84 9.24 7.33 -4.80
N CYS A 85 8.08 6.66 -4.92
CA CYS A 85 7.98 5.22 -4.68
C CYS A 85 8.94 4.44 -5.59
N LEU A 86 8.90 4.70 -6.90
CA LEU A 86 9.80 4.04 -7.86
C LEU A 86 11.27 4.23 -7.50
N GLU A 87 11.68 5.48 -7.26
CA GLU A 87 13.06 5.83 -6.91
C GLU A 87 13.54 5.08 -5.66
N GLN A 88 12.72 5.07 -4.60
CA GLN A 88 13.08 4.39 -3.35
C GLN A 88 13.18 2.88 -3.54
N LEU A 89 12.34 2.27 -4.38
CA LEU A 89 12.45 0.84 -4.71
C LEU A 89 13.73 0.52 -5.49
N GLU A 90 14.12 1.36 -6.45
CA GLU A 90 15.39 1.20 -7.16
C GLU A 90 16.60 1.27 -6.20
N CYS A 91 16.56 2.19 -5.21
CA CYS A 91 17.58 2.25 -4.17
C CYS A 91 17.62 0.98 -3.31
N VAL A 92 16.45 0.39 -2.98
CA VAL A 92 16.37 -0.88 -2.24
C VAL A 92 16.93 -2.02 -3.08
N GLU A 93 16.54 -2.13 -4.36
CA GLU A 93 17.06 -3.14 -5.28
C GLU A 93 18.59 -3.06 -5.39
N GLU A 94 19.13 -1.87 -5.63
CA GLU A 94 20.57 -1.65 -5.72
C GLU A 94 21.28 -2.01 -4.41
N ALA A 95 20.71 -1.63 -3.26
CA ALA A 95 21.28 -1.96 -1.96
C ALA A 95 21.26 -3.47 -1.71
N LEU A 96 20.20 -4.18 -2.09
CA LEU A 96 20.09 -5.64 -1.97
C LEU A 96 21.10 -6.37 -2.87
N LEU A 97 21.27 -5.90 -4.12
CA LEU A 97 22.22 -6.48 -5.08
C LEU A 97 23.68 -6.27 -4.67
N ASN A 98 23.98 -5.13 -4.04
CA ASN A 98 25.32 -4.77 -3.60
C ASN A 98 25.55 -5.03 -2.11
N ARG A 99 24.74 -5.88 -1.46
CA ARG A 99 24.92 -6.18 -0.03
C ARG A 99 26.31 -6.71 0.24
N LYS A 100 26.93 -6.16 1.28
CA LYS A 100 28.17 -6.66 1.83
C LYS A 100 27.94 -8.06 2.42
N VAL A 101 29.01 -8.85 2.50
CA VAL A 101 28.98 -10.13 3.20
C VAL A 101 28.51 -9.88 4.64
N PRO A 102 27.68 -10.74 5.28
CA PRO A 102 27.10 -10.48 6.60
C PRO A 102 28.08 -10.11 7.72
N ALA A 103 29.36 -10.45 7.57
CA ALA A 103 30.43 -10.08 8.50
C ALA A 103 30.85 -8.60 8.44
N GLU A 104 30.53 -7.90 7.34
CA GLU A 104 30.94 -6.51 7.06
C GLU A 104 29.76 -5.53 7.02
N GLU A 105 28.53 -6.04 7.04
CA GLU A 105 27.30 -5.24 7.05
C GLU A 105 26.94 -4.81 8.47
N THR A 106 26.69 -3.52 8.66
CA THR A 106 26.27 -2.98 9.96
C THR A 106 24.75 -3.03 10.11
N LEU A 107 24.24 -3.03 11.35
CA LEU A 107 22.79 -2.90 11.59
C LEU A 107 22.22 -1.61 11.00
N ALA A 108 23.02 -0.52 10.99
CA ALA A 108 22.61 0.74 10.38
C ALA A 108 22.43 0.62 8.85
N ASP A 109 23.28 -0.14 8.16
CA ASP A 109 23.13 -0.42 6.73
C ASP A 109 21.81 -1.15 6.44
N GLN A 110 21.45 -2.11 7.29
CA GLN A 110 20.20 -2.86 7.20
C GLN A 110 18.98 -1.99 7.49
N ASP A 111 19.05 -1.20 8.56
CA ASP A 111 17.96 -0.31 8.99
C ASP A 111 17.66 0.72 7.91
N ARG A 112 18.70 1.20 7.22
CA ARG A 112 18.57 2.10 6.08
C ARG A 112 17.76 1.46 4.95
N VAL A 113 18.12 0.26 4.51
CA VAL A 113 17.38 -0.44 3.43
C VAL A 113 15.90 -0.62 3.78
N LEU A 114 15.62 -1.02 5.02
CA LEU A 114 14.25 -1.21 5.50
C LEU A 114 13.49 0.13 5.59
N LEU A 115 14.15 1.20 6.05
CA LEU A 115 13.55 2.53 6.14
C LEU A 115 13.21 3.08 4.74
N THR A 116 14.12 2.94 3.78
CA THR A 116 13.92 3.30 2.36
C THR A 116 12.74 2.53 1.77
N TRP A 117 12.63 1.23 2.05
CA TRP A 117 11.51 0.41 1.60
C TRP A 117 10.17 0.82 2.24
N LEU A 118 10.14 1.08 3.55
CA LEU A 118 8.95 1.59 4.24
C LEU A 118 8.49 2.95 3.68
N CYS A 119 9.45 3.80 3.34
CA CYS A 119 9.21 5.09 2.68
C CYS A 119 8.60 4.89 1.28
N ALA A 120 9.14 3.95 0.50
CA ALA A 120 8.57 3.57 -0.79
C ALA A 120 7.12 3.13 -0.65
N TYR A 121 6.85 2.27 0.34
CA TYR A 121 5.50 1.79 0.66
C TYR A 121 4.54 2.95 0.96
N TYR A 122 4.92 3.86 1.85
CA TYR A 122 4.12 5.04 2.18
C TYR A 122 3.85 5.91 0.94
N HIS A 123 4.86 6.19 0.13
CA HIS A 123 4.71 6.99 -1.09
C HIS A 123 3.86 6.31 -2.16
N GLY A 124 3.99 4.99 -2.30
CA GLY A 124 3.16 4.18 -3.17
C GLY A 124 1.68 4.32 -2.83
N ILE A 125 1.34 4.13 -1.54
CA ILE A 125 -0.03 4.23 -1.04
C ILE A 125 -0.58 5.65 -1.16
N SER A 126 0.26 6.65 -0.85
CA SER A 126 -0.09 8.07 -0.95
C SER A 126 -0.37 8.49 -2.40
N GLY A 127 0.39 7.94 -3.34
CA GLY A 127 0.17 8.15 -4.77
C GLY A 127 -1.06 7.42 -5.29
N SER A 128 -1.25 6.16 -4.87
CA SER A 128 -2.36 5.29 -5.28
C SER A 128 -2.63 4.19 -4.25
N GLN A 129 -3.89 4.08 -3.79
CA GLN A 129 -4.32 2.98 -2.91
C GLN A 129 -4.15 1.59 -3.55
N SER A 130 -4.00 1.49 -4.87
CA SER A 130 -3.88 0.21 -5.57
C SER A 130 -2.50 -0.44 -5.42
N VAL A 131 -1.50 0.29 -4.91
CA VAL A 131 -0.11 -0.19 -4.80
C VAL A 131 0.08 -1.29 -3.75
N ILE A 132 -0.81 -1.41 -2.76
CA ILE A 132 -0.74 -2.46 -1.71
C ILE A 132 -0.99 -3.88 -2.22
N HIS A 133 -1.54 -4.03 -3.42
CA HIS A 133 -1.88 -5.33 -3.98
C HIS A 133 -0.75 -5.96 -4.83
N GLY A 134 0.50 -5.51 -4.65
CA GLY A 134 1.66 -5.94 -5.44
C GLY A 134 2.83 -6.45 -4.59
N ASP A 135 3.77 -7.13 -5.25
CA ASP A 135 5.07 -7.51 -4.70
C ASP A 135 6.05 -6.36 -4.99
N LEU A 136 6.35 -5.57 -3.95
CA LEU A 136 7.24 -4.41 -4.00
C LEU A 136 8.65 -4.75 -3.49
N LEU A 137 9.02 -6.03 -3.38
CA LEU A 137 10.31 -6.59 -2.87
C LEU A 137 10.17 -7.41 -1.56
N GLU A 138 8.96 -7.79 -1.15
CA GLU A 138 8.74 -8.57 0.07
C GLU A 138 9.47 -9.92 0.04
N ALA A 139 9.48 -10.58 -1.11
CA ALA A 139 10.15 -11.87 -1.28
C ALA A 139 11.68 -11.71 -1.15
N GLU A 140 12.25 -10.69 -1.77
CA GLU A 140 13.68 -10.36 -1.74
C GLU A 140 14.12 -9.92 -0.34
N LEU A 141 13.33 -9.08 0.34
CA LEU A 141 13.60 -8.66 1.72
C LEU A 141 13.53 -9.83 2.69
N THR A 142 12.57 -10.74 2.52
CA THR A 142 12.48 -11.97 3.32
C THR A 142 13.70 -12.86 3.08
N ALA A 143 14.06 -13.09 1.81
CA ALA A 143 15.21 -13.91 1.43
C ALA A 143 16.55 -13.34 1.93
N SER A 144 16.67 -12.01 1.98
CA SER A 144 17.87 -11.33 2.46
C SER A 144 18.12 -11.51 3.96
N GLY A 145 17.09 -11.86 4.75
CA GLY A 145 17.19 -11.96 6.21
C GLY A 145 17.26 -10.62 6.95
N LEU A 146 17.10 -9.49 6.28
CA LEU A 146 17.11 -8.14 6.90
C LEU A 146 16.04 -7.99 7.99
N VAL A 147 14.93 -8.71 7.85
CA VAL A 147 13.78 -8.72 8.77
C VAL A 147 13.86 -9.81 9.85
N ALA A 148 14.99 -10.53 9.95
CA ALA A 148 15.22 -11.44 11.07
C ALA A 148 15.35 -10.68 12.41
N PRO A 149 14.91 -11.24 13.55
CA PRO A 149 14.34 -12.59 13.73
C PRO A 149 12.83 -12.69 13.49
N PHE A 150 12.15 -11.60 13.10
CA PHE A 150 10.69 -11.54 13.02
C PHE A 150 10.12 -12.33 11.84
N VAL A 151 10.88 -12.35 10.74
CA VAL A 151 10.52 -13.06 9.52
C VAL A 151 11.74 -13.82 8.99
N GLN A 152 11.54 -15.09 8.62
CA GLN A 152 12.56 -15.94 8.00
C GLN A 152 12.02 -16.56 6.69
N PRO A 153 12.90 -16.90 5.72
CA PRO A 153 12.47 -17.61 4.52
C PRO A 153 11.83 -18.95 4.89
N SER A 154 10.69 -19.30 4.28
CA SER A 154 10.15 -20.66 4.36
C SER A 154 11.01 -21.60 3.52
N THR A 155 12.18 -21.99 4.03
CA THR A 155 12.94 -23.09 3.45
C THR A 155 12.15 -24.38 3.67
N PRO A 156 12.04 -25.28 2.67
CA PRO A 156 11.55 -26.64 2.90
C PRO A 156 12.36 -27.22 4.07
N LEU A 157 11.69 -27.67 5.13
CA LEU A 157 12.39 -28.35 6.20
C LEU A 157 13.08 -29.58 5.58
N PRO A 158 14.33 -29.90 5.96
CA PRO A 158 14.91 -31.17 5.58
C PRO A 158 13.98 -32.28 6.06
N HIS A 159 13.43 -33.05 5.13
CA HIS A 159 12.61 -34.20 5.47
C HIS A 159 13.51 -35.25 6.12
N ASP A 160 13.14 -35.72 7.32
CA ASP A 160 13.63 -37.01 7.79
C ASP A 160 13.16 -38.09 6.82
N GLU A 161 14.01 -39.08 6.54
CA GLU A 161 13.71 -40.17 5.60
C GLU A 161 12.36 -40.84 5.94
N GLY A 162 11.36 -40.68 5.07
CA GLY A 162 10.06 -41.33 5.18
C GLY A 162 8.83 -40.42 5.38
N GLN A 163 8.99 -39.10 5.45
CA GLN A 163 7.84 -38.17 5.41
C GLN A 163 7.54 -37.70 3.98
N GLU A 164 6.26 -37.63 3.62
CA GLU A 164 5.86 -37.04 2.34
C GLU A 164 6.27 -35.55 2.30
N PRO A 165 6.75 -35.05 1.14
CA PRO A 165 7.05 -33.65 0.98
C PRO A 165 5.80 -32.81 1.28
N GLN A 166 5.84 -32.01 2.34
CA GLN A 166 4.85 -30.94 2.46
C GLN A 166 5.19 -29.91 1.39
N ASP A 167 4.27 -29.72 0.44
CA ASP A 167 4.30 -28.64 -0.53
C ASP A 167 4.17 -27.30 0.21
N VAL A 168 5.27 -26.80 0.77
CA VAL A 168 5.36 -25.42 1.22
C VAL A 168 5.45 -24.57 -0.05
N PRO A 169 4.46 -23.71 -0.34
CA PRO A 169 4.52 -22.90 -1.55
C PRO A 169 5.80 -22.05 -1.52
N ALA A 170 6.64 -22.20 -2.56
CA ALA A 170 7.83 -21.39 -2.74
C ALA A 170 7.45 -19.90 -2.72
N GLY A 171 7.85 -19.18 -1.66
CA GLY A 171 7.48 -17.78 -1.41
C GLY A 171 6.82 -17.52 -0.04
N GLY A 172 6.52 -18.55 0.77
CA GLY A 172 6.06 -18.35 2.15
C GLY A 172 7.14 -17.72 3.05
N ALA A 173 6.71 -17.03 4.10
CA ALA A 173 7.58 -16.52 5.16
C ALA A 173 7.19 -17.14 6.52
N ARG A 174 8.19 -17.51 7.33
CA ARG A 174 7.99 -17.98 8.71
C ARG A 174 8.10 -16.82 9.68
N PHE A 175 7.12 -16.67 10.54
CA PHE A 175 7.06 -15.58 11.50
C PHE A 175 7.46 -16.04 12.90
N GLY A 176 8.27 -15.24 13.59
CA GLY A 176 8.33 -15.28 15.05
C GLY A 176 7.13 -14.53 15.65
N VAL A 177 6.83 -14.70 16.94
CA VAL A 177 5.92 -13.80 17.68
C VAL A 177 6.53 -13.51 19.05
N PRO A 178 6.55 -12.25 19.52
CA PRO A 178 6.95 -11.93 20.88
C PRO A 178 6.01 -12.62 21.88
N THR A 179 6.56 -13.36 22.84
CA THR A 179 5.78 -14.25 23.72
C THR A 179 4.97 -13.53 24.81
N ASN A 180 5.08 -12.20 24.95
CA ASN A 180 4.30 -11.39 25.88
C ASN A 180 4.04 -10.00 25.28
N ILE A 181 2.83 -9.72 24.83
CA ILE A 181 2.46 -8.42 24.25
C ILE A 181 1.54 -7.70 25.23
N SER A 182 2.10 -6.79 26.02
CA SER A 182 1.34 -5.79 26.77
C SER A 182 1.41 -4.45 26.05
N ALA A 183 0.57 -3.48 26.43
CA ALA A 183 0.65 -2.12 25.88
C ALA A 183 1.98 -1.41 26.19
N GLU A 184 2.78 -1.95 27.12
CA GLU A 184 4.09 -1.45 27.52
C GLU A 184 5.23 -1.97 26.61
N VAL A 185 4.94 -2.95 25.74
CA VAL A 185 5.91 -3.47 24.77
C VAL A 185 6.01 -2.49 23.62
N VAL A 186 7.08 -1.71 23.64
CA VAL A 186 7.43 -0.72 22.62
C VAL A 186 8.85 -0.95 22.12
N CYS A 187 9.10 -0.57 20.87
CA CYS A 187 10.43 -0.50 20.29
C CYS A 187 11.19 0.66 20.94
N SER A 188 12.39 0.35 21.44
CA SER A 188 13.29 1.30 22.09
C SER A 188 14.35 1.86 21.14
N SER A 189 14.49 1.24 19.96
CA SER A 189 15.41 1.63 18.90
C SER A 189 14.72 1.68 17.54
N VAL A 190 15.27 2.48 16.63
CA VAL A 190 14.81 2.50 15.23
C VAL A 190 14.97 1.15 14.56
N SER A 191 16.04 0.43 14.88
CA SER A 191 16.34 -0.92 14.40
C SER A 191 15.19 -1.91 14.65
N GLU A 192 14.64 -1.88 15.88
CA GLU A 192 13.47 -2.68 16.24
C GLU A 192 12.22 -2.19 15.51
N LEU A 193 11.98 -0.88 15.49
CA LEU A 193 10.79 -0.29 14.89
C LEU A 193 10.68 -0.58 13.38
N VAL A 194 11.77 -0.37 12.62
CA VAL A 194 11.74 -0.56 11.16
C VAL A 194 11.60 -2.04 10.79
N ARG A 195 12.25 -2.96 11.52
CA ARG A 195 12.06 -4.40 11.32
C ARG A 195 10.66 -4.86 11.68
N MET A 196 10.08 -4.33 12.77
CA MET A 196 8.71 -4.65 13.19
C MET A 196 7.70 -4.15 12.15
N ALA A 197 7.82 -2.90 11.72
CA ALA A 197 6.95 -2.32 10.69
C ALA A 197 7.11 -3.06 9.35
N ALA A 198 8.34 -3.44 8.99
CA ALA A 198 8.60 -4.18 7.78
C ALA A 198 8.02 -5.61 7.84
N ALA A 199 8.18 -6.28 8.97
CA ALA A 199 7.60 -7.59 9.21
C ALA A 199 6.06 -7.55 9.08
N ALA A 200 5.39 -6.50 9.59
CA ALA A 200 3.95 -6.34 9.43
C ALA A 200 3.50 -6.24 7.97
N LEU A 201 4.26 -5.53 7.12
CA LEU A 201 3.96 -5.43 5.68
C LEU A 201 4.23 -6.74 4.94
N ILE A 202 5.31 -7.44 5.27
CA ILE A 202 5.57 -8.78 4.71
C ILE A 202 4.46 -9.76 5.13
N SER A 203 4.02 -9.72 6.39
CA SER A 203 2.85 -10.49 6.83
C SER A 203 1.59 -10.12 6.06
N LEU A 204 1.38 -8.84 5.72
CA LEU A 204 0.26 -8.41 4.88
C LEU A 204 0.37 -9.01 3.48
N TYR A 205 1.54 -8.93 2.85
CA TYR A 205 1.80 -9.54 1.55
C TYR A 205 1.51 -11.05 1.57
N VAL A 206 1.98 -11.76 2.60
CA VAL A 206 1.72 -13.19 2.76
C VAL A 206 0.21 -13.46 2.90
N TYR A 207 -0.46 -12.71 3.77
CA TYR A 207 -1.91 -12.81 4.01
C TYR A 207 -2.74 -12.57 2.74
N LEU A 208 -2.32 -11.63 1.91
CA LEU A 208 -3.02 -11.27 0.66
C LEU A 208 -2.80 -12.26 -0.48
N ASN A 209 -1.66 -12.96 -0.52
CA ASN A 209 -1.24 -13.70 -1.71
C ASN A 209 -1.15 -15.23 -1.51
N PHE A 210 -1.00 -15.71 -0.28
CA PHE A 210 -0.71 -17.13 -0.03
C PHE A 210 -1.71 -17.77 0.93
N LYS A 211 -2.05 -19.04 0.65
CA LYS A 211 -2.65 -19.90 1.66
C LYS A 211 -1.57 -20.30 2.67
N GLN A 212 -1.90 -20.25 3.95
CA GLN A 212 -0.95 -20.63 4.99
C GLN A 212 -0.88 -22.14 5.15
N GLY A 213 0.32 -22.65 5.46
CA GLY A 213 0.52 -24.06 5.79
C GLY A 213 0.06 -24.38 7.21
N PRO A 214 -0.11 -25.68 7.55
CA PRO A 214 -0.58 -26.12 8.87
C PRO A 214 0.38 -25.80 10.03
N ASN A 215 1.63 -25.44 9.74
CA ASN A 215 2.68 -25.13 10.72
C ASN A 215 3.08 -23.64 10.74
N ASP A 216 2.44 -22.80 9.92
CA ASP A 216 2.73 -21.37 9.89
C ASP A 216 1.85 -20.64 10.92
N LEU A 217 2.41 -19.63 11.60
CA LEU A 217 1.62 -18.73 12.42
C LEU A 217 0.64 -17.93 11.55
N ALA A 218 -0.56 -17.67 12.07
CA ALA A 218 -1.59 -16.95 11.34
C ALA A 218 -1.09 -15.55 10.93
N ALA A 219 -1.00 -15.27 9.62
CA ALA A 219 -0.31 -14.08 9.12
C ALA A 219 -1.06 -12.80 9.49
N ASP A 220 -2.38 -12.88 9.64
CA ASP A 220 -3.20 -11.80 10.20
C ASP A 220 -2.88 -11.55 11.67
N GLU A 221 -2.77 -12.59 12.51
CA GLU A 221 -2.38 -12.42 13.92
C GLU A 221 -1.00 -11.77 14.06
N VAL A 222 -0.02 -12.26 13.30
CA VAL A 222 1.35 -11.71 13.29
C VAL A 222 1.34 -10.24 12.86
N LEU A 223 0.64 -9.92 11.78
CA LEU A 223 0.47 -8.55 11.29
C LEU A 223 -0.16 -7.64 12.35
N LEU A 224 -1.23 -8.11 13.01
CA LEU A 224 -1.94 -7.34 14.03
C LEU A 224 -1.03 -7.07 15.23
N VAL A 225 -0.21 -8.04 15.62
CA VAL A 225 0.79 -7.89 16.69
C VAL A 225 1.84 -6.86 16.32
N TYR A 226 2.52 -7.03 15.19
CA TYR A 226 3.63 -6.18 14.78
C TYR A 226 3.19 -4.74 14.51
N SER A 227 2.07 -4.56 13.81
CA SER A 227 1.49 -3.23 13.59
C SER A 227 1.12 -2.55 14.90
N THR A 228 0.58 -3.28 15.88
CA THR A 228 0.21 -2.72 17.18
C THR A 228 1.42 -2.27 17.99
N ILE A 229 2.49 -3.07 18.04
CA ILE A 229 3.74 -2.69 18.71
C ILE A 229 4.35 -1.45 18.05
N ALA A 230 4.42 -1.41 16.72
CA ALA A 230 4.94 -0.25 15.99
C ALA A 230 4.07 1.01 16.23
N ILE A 231 2.74 0.88 16.27
CA ILE A 231 1.83 1.99 16.61
C ILE A 231 2.12 2.52 18.02
N HIS A 232 2.20 1.64 19.02
CA HIS A 232 2.44 2.05 20.41
C HIS A 232 3.79 2.75 20.55
N SER A 233 4.82 2.23 19.89
CA SER A 233 6.17 2.82 19.85
C SER A 233 6.17 4.26 19.32
N CYS A 234 5.31 4.57 18.36
CA CYS A 234 5.17 5.90 17.76
C CYS A 234 4.06 6.77 18.39
N THR A 235 3.38 6.30 19.45
CA THR A 235 2.25 7.02 20.05
C THR A 235 2.68 7.91 21.20
N ASP A 236 3.65 7.46 22.01
CA ASP A 236 4.25 8.27 23.06
C ASP A 236 5.15 9.36 22.45
N ALA A 237 4.97 10.61 22.90
CA ALA A 237 5.64 11.76 22.28
C ALA A 237 7.15 11.77 22.52
N ASP A 238 7.60 11.35 23.72
CA ASP A 238 9.01 11.34 24.09
C ASP A 238 9.73 10.21 23.36
N ASN A 239 9.12 9.01 23.32
CA ASN A 239 9.67 7.89 22.56
C ASN A 239 9.71 8.17 21.06
N ALA A 240 8.63 8.72 20.49
CA ALA A 240 8.58 9.08 19.07
C ALA A 240 9.66 10.11 18.71
N ALA A 241 9.88 11.13 19.53
CA ALA A 241 10.93 12.11 19.31
C ALA A 241 12.34 11.49 19.34
N ALA A 242 12.59 10.57 20.27
CA ALA A 242 13.87 9.85 20.35
C ALA A 242 14.11 8.92 19.15
N LEU A 243 13.07 8.23 18.70
CA LEU A 243 13.12 7.37 17.52
C LEU A 243 13.29 8.20 16.24
N ASP A 244 12.57 9.30 16.09
CA ASP A 244 12.74 10.21 14.95
C ASP A 244 14.17 10.76 14.90
N GLN A 245 14.77 11.14 16.04
CA GLN A 245 16.16 11.60 16.07
C GLN A 245 17.15 10.51 15.59
N GLN A 246 16.92 9.25 15.95
CA GLN A 246 17.72 8.12 15.47
C GLN A 246 17.53 7.89 13.96
N MET A 247 16.29 8.01 13.43
CA MET A 247 16.02 7.87 11.99
C MET A 247 16.73 8.97 11.20
N GLN A 248 16.68 10.20 11.70
CA GLN A 248 17.37 11.35 11.11
C GLN A 248 18.88 11.12 11.00
N ALA A 249 19.48 10.54 12.04
CA ALA A 249 20.91 10.22 12.03
C ALA A 249 21.25 9.19 10.95
N ILE A 250 20.40 8.17 10.75
CA ILE A 250 20.56 7.17 9.69
C ILE A 250 20.44 7.84 8.30
N ILE A 251 19.40 8.65 8.09
CA ILE A 251 19.17 9.37 6.82
C ILE A 251 20.32 10.35 6.51
N ALA A 252 20.79 11.10 7.51
CA ALA A 252 21.90 12.03 7.35
C ALA A 252 23.23 11.33 7.02
N THR A 253 23.49 10.18 7.67
CA THR A 253 24.68 9.37 7.40
C THR A 253 24.65 8.81 5.97
N ASP A 254 23.50 8.34 5.50
CA ASP A 254 23.33 7.86 4.12
C ASP A 254 23.61 8.96 3.08
N LEU A 255 23.03 10.15 3.32
CA LEU A 255 23.27 11.35 2.52
C LEU A 255 24.77 11.67 2.38
N GLU A 256 25.51 11.62 3.48
CA GLU A 256 26.94 11.91 3.51
C GLU A 256 27.78 10.82 2.83
N GLN A 257 27.44 9.55 3.03
CA GLN A 257 28.25 8.42 2.55
C GLN A 257 28.01 8.07 1.09
N HIS A 258 26.79 8.24 0.58
CA HIS A 258 26.42 7.78 -0.76
C HIS A 258 26.19 8.95 -1.72
N GLY A 259 26.23 10.20 -1.23
CA GLY A 259 26.17 11.40 -2.06
C GLY A 259 24.91 11.53 -2.93
N GLN A 260 23.91 10.69 -2.68
CA GLN A 260 22.69 10.59 -3.46
C GLN A 260 21.51 10.36 -2.51
N LEU A 261 20.89 11.45 -2.07
CA LEU A 261 19.44 11.45 -2.10
C LEU A 261 19.03 12.06 -3.42
N SER A 262 18.60 11.19 -4.33
CA SER A 262 17.82 11.48 -5.53
C SER A 262 18.54 12.03 -6.75
N VAL A 263 18.24 11.37 -7.88
CA VAL A 263 18.23 11.96 -9.24
C VAL A 263 17.55 13.34 -9.23
N TRP A 264 16.61 13.57 -8.30
CA TRP A 264 15.91 14.83 -8.08
C TRP A 264 16.79 15.95 -7.50
N GLN A 265 17.70 15.71 -6.55
CA GLN A 265 18.66 16.73 -6.09
C GLN A 265 19.75 16.98 -7.14
N GLN A 266 20.20 15.95 -7.86
CA GLN A 266 21.12 16.14 -9.00
C GLN A 266 20.47 16.96 -10.13
N GLN A 267 19.21 16.70 -10.48
CA GLN A 267 18.46 17.52 -11.44
C GLN A 267 18.19 18.94 -10.91
N ARG A 268 17.88 19.10 -9.62
CA ARG A 268 17.66 20.42 -9.00
C ARG A 268 18.95 21.23 -8.94
N GLN A 269 20.07 20.60 -8.60
CA GLN A 269 21.39 21.23 -8.61
C GLN A 269 21.83 21.56 -10.04
N GLN A 270 21.55 20.68 -11.02
CA GLN A 270 21.80 20.95 -12.43
C GLN A 270 20.93 22.10 -12.97
N GLN A 271 19.67 22.21 -12.54
CA GLN A 271 18.78 23.32 -12.88
C GLN A 271 19.18 24.63 -12.19
N GLN A 272 19.62 24.58 -10.92
CA GLN A 272 20.17 25.74 -10.21
C GLN A 272 21.50 26.23 -10.82
N LEU A 273 22.31 25.32 -11.39
CA LEU A 273 23.51 25.68 -12.13
C LEU A 273 23.22 26.25 -13.52
N LEU A 274 22.03 25.98 -14.09
CA LEU A 274 21.57 26.50 -15.38
C LEU A 274 20.76 27.81 -15.27
N ALA A 275 20.21 28.10 -14.09
CA ALA A 275 19.55 29.37 -13.78
C ALA A 275 20.62 30.43 -13.44
N ALA A 276 20.91 31.30 -14.41
CA ALA A 276 21.78 32.47 -14.22
C ALA A 276 21.23 33.41 -13.11
N PRO A 277 22.09 34.23 -12.46
CA PRO A 277 21.79 34.86 -11.18
C PRO A 277 20.96 36.17 -11.26
N ASP A 278 20.07 36.32 -12.24
CA ASP A 278 19.20 37.48 -12.33
C ASP A 278 17.74 37.02 -12.49
N GLU A 279 16.89 37.37 -11.50
CA GLU A 279 15.42 37.27 -11.48
C GLU A 279 14.73 36.01 -10.88
N ALA A 280 15.20 35.43 -9.77
CA ALA A 280 14.45 34.40 -9.04
C ALA A 280 14.13 34.76 -7.58
N ALA A 281 13.56 35.95 -7.35
CA ALA A 281 12.86 36.25 -6.09
C ALA A 281 11.36 36.04 -6.29
N GLY A 282 10.89 34.78 -6.28
CA GLY A 282 9.45 34.55 -6.36
C GLY A 282 8.93 33.11 -6.38
N HIS A 283 9.72 32.09 -6.69
CA HIS A 283 9.19 30.71 -6.89
C HIS A 283 9.82 29.62 -6.02
N ASP A 284 10.78 29.94 -5.15
CA ASP A 284 11.47 28.96 -4.29
C ASP A 284 10.61 28.40 -3.12
N SER A 285 9.35 28.81 -2.96
CA SER A 285 8.56 28.40 -1.78
C SER A 285 7.80 27.08 -1.94
N ALA A 286 7.50 26.60 -3.16
CA ALA A 286 6.68 25.39 -3.32
C ALA A 286 7.51 24.09 -3.22
N ASP A 287 8.72 24.07 -3.79
CA ASP A 287 9.57 22.87 -3.77
C ASP A 287 10.39 22.71 -2.48
N ALA A 288 10.46 23.74 -1.63
CA ALA A 288 11.08 23.67 -0.31
C ALA A 288 10.12 23.12 0.78
N LEU A 289 8.83 22.98 0.48
CA LEU A 289 7.78 22.68 1.47
C LEU A 289 7.35 21.19 1.55
N GLU A 290 7.88 20.28 0.73
CA GLU A 290 7.41 18.88 0.69
C GLU A 290 8.51 17.80 0.57
N THR A 291 9.65 17.98 1.25
CA THR A 291 10.33 16.81 1.82
C THR A 291 9.51 16.36 3.02
N VAL A 292 8.46 15.57 2.78
CA VAL A 292 7.78 14.84 3.86
C VAL A 292 8.86 14.02 4.55
N HIS A 293 9.26 14.46 5.73
CA HIS A 293 10.21 13.74 6.54
C HIS A 293 9.56 12.41 6.93
N PHE A 294 10.08 11.29 6.41
CA PHE A 294 9.59 9.98 6.81
C PHE A 294 10.06 9.68 8.23
N GLY A 295 9.12 9.44 9.14
CA GLY A 295 9.39 9.21 10.56
C GLY A 295 8.27 8.46 11.26
N CYS A 296 8.25 8.53 12.59
CA CYS A 296 7.28 7.86 13.45
C CYS A 296 5.83 8.14 13.06
N ALA A 297 5.50 9.36 12.60
CA ALA A 297 4.15 9.71 12.17
C ALA A 297 3.71 8.92 10.91
N GLN A 298 4.59 8.77 9.92
CA GLN A 298 4.33 8.01 8.68
C GLN A 298 4.27 6.52 8.96
N ILE A 299 5.19 5.99 9.79
CA ILE A 299 5.15 4.58 10.22
C ILE A 299 3.84 4.30 10.95
N ARG A 300 3.45 5.15 11.92
CA ARG A 300 2.20 5.01 12.65
C ARG A 300 0.99 5.06 11.72
N TRP A 301 0.98 6.00 10.77
CA TRP A 301 -0.06 6.12 9.76
C TRP A 301 -0.17 4.83 8.92
N LEU A 302 0.96 4.30 8.46
CA LEU A 302 1.03 3.08 7.66
C LEU A 302 0.55 1.85 8.44
N MET A 303 0.93 1.73 9.71
CA MET A 303 0.51 0.60 10.54
C MET A 303 -1.00 0.63 10.86
N HIS A 304 -1.58 1.81 11.10
CA HIS A 304 -3.03 1.95 11.20
C HIS A 304 -3.74 1.58 9.90
N TYR A 305 -3.18 1.98 8.76
CA TYR A 305 -3.70 1.62 7.45
C TYR A 305 -3.75 0.09 7.26
N VAL A 306 -2.63 -0.59 7.53
CA VAL A 306 -2.49 -2.05 7.44
C VAL A 306 -3.50 -2.76 8.37
N ARG A 307 -3.59 -2.35 9.63
CA ARG A 307 -4.53 -2.94 10.60
C ARG A 307 -5.99 -2.77 10.17
N GLY A 308 -6.35 -1.58 9.68
CA GLY A 308 -7.71 -1.31 9.23
C GLY A 308 -8.08 -2.09 7.95
N LEU A 309 -7.13 -2.38 7.05
CA LEU A 309 -7.37 -3.27 5.91
C LEU A 309 -7.72 -4.70 6.37
N VAL A 310 -6.94 -5.26 7.29
CA VAL A 310 -7.20 -6.61 7.81
C VAL A 310 -8.54 -6.66 8.56
N ALA A 311 -8.84 -5.66 9.39
CA ALA A 311 -10.13 -5.55 10.06
C ALA A 311 -11.31 -5.53 9.05
N HIS A 312 -11.16 -4.86 7.91
CA HIS A 312 -12.16 -4.89 6.84
C HIS A 312 -12.38 -6.30 6.27
N HIS A 313 -11.29 -7.00 5.97
CA HIS A 313 -11.36 -8.36 5.44
C HIS A 313 -11.96 -9.34 6.45
N MET A 314 -11.59 -9.23 7.74
CA MET A 314 -12.19 -10.03 8.81
C MET A 314 -13.68 -9.74 8.99
N ALA A 315 -14.12 -8.49 8.85
CA ALA A 315 -15.54 -8.15 8.86
C ALA A 315 -16.30 -8.85 7.71
N ALA A 316 -15.69 -8.94 6.52
CA ALA A 316 -16.26 -9.67 5.38
C ALA A 316 -16.31 -11.19 5.62
N VAL A 317 -15.28 -11.77 6.26
CA VAL A 317 -15.28 -13.19 6.66
C VAL A 317 -16.40 -13.46 7.66
N HIS A 318 -16.51 -12.67 8.73
CA HIS A 318 -17.54 -12.83 9.75
C HIS A 318 -18.95 -12.64 9.18
N HIS A 319 -19.12 -11.74 8.21
CA HIS A 319 -20.37 -11.60 7.48
C HIS A 319 -20.80 -12.93 6.82
N LEU A 320 -19.88 -13.59 6.12
CA LEU A 320 -20.13 -14.84 5.42
C LEU A 320 -20.38 -16.02 6.36
N LEU A 321 -19.78 -15.99 7.55
CA LEU A 321 -20.03 -16.95 8.63
C LEU A 321 -21.33 -16.67 9.42
N GLY A 322 -22.05 -15.58 9.11
CA GLY A 322 -23.24 -15.17 9.87
C GLY A 322 -22.95 -14.62 11.28
N ARG A 323 -21.68 -14.30 11.57
CA ARG A 323 -21.18 -13.77 12.85
C ARG A 323 -21.34 -12.26 12.95
N ARG A 324 -22.58 -11.82 13.19
CA ARG A 324 -22.94 -10.39 13.14
C ARG A 324 -22.24 -9.52 14.19
N GLU A 325 -22.05 -10.03 15.40
CA GLU A 325 -21.39 -9.27 16.48
C GLU A 325 -19.91 -9.03 16.15
N GLN A 326 -19.19 -10.09 15.78
CA GLN A 326 -17.78 -9.99 15.39
C GLN A 326 -17.60 -9.16 14.12
N GLN A 327 -18.53 -9.26 13.15
CA GLN A 327 -18.55 -8.37 12.00
C GLN A 327 -18.61 -6.90 12.42
N ALA A 328 -19.49 -6.54 13.35
CA ALA A 328 -19.64 -5.17 13.83
C ALA A 328 -18.38 -4.70 14.59
N GLU A 329 -17.79 -5.54 15.42
CA GLU A 329 -16.53 -5.26 16.12
C GLU A 329 -15.39 -4.96 15.14
N CYS A 330 -15.24 -5.76 14.08
CA CYS A 330 -14.25 -5.53 13.04
C CYS A 330 -14.46 -4.19 12.30
N TYR A 331 -15.71 -3.81 11.98
CA TYR A 331 -15.98 -2.50 11.39
C TYR A 331 -15.68 -1.34 12.34
N MET A 332 -15.91 -1.51 13.64
CA MET A 332 -15.53 -0.52 14.65
C MET A 332 -14.02 -0.39 14.81
N ALA A 333 -13.29 -1.52 14.79
CA ALA A 333 -11.84 -1.53 14.77
C ALA A 333 -11.30 -0.81 13.54
N GLN A 334 -11.80 -1.15 12.35
CA GLN A 334 -11.44 -0.46 11.10
C GLN A 334 -11.68 1.05 11.20
N GLN A 335 -12.88 1.47 11.64
CA GLN A 335 -13.19 2.89 11.76
C GLN A 335 -12.25 3.62 12.73
N LYS A 336 -11.91 3.00 13.87
CA LYS A 336 -10.97 3.56 14.86
C LYS A 336 -9.56 3.71 14.29
N ASP A 337 -9.10 2.75 13.50
CA ASP A 337 -7.80 2.83 12.83
C ASP A 337 -7.76 3.94 11.80
N MET A 338 -8.77 4.04 10.93
CA MET A 338 -8.85 5.10 9.94
C MET A 338 -8.96 6.49 10.60
N GLN A 339 -9.65 6.60 11.73
CA GLN A 339 -9.64 7.84 12.54
C GLN A 339 -8.25 8.17 13.08
N SER A 340 -7.51 7.15 13.52
CA SER A 340 -6.18 7.29 14.09
C SER A 340 -5.16 7.69 13.02
N MET A 341 -5.34 7.27 11.77
CA MET A 341 -4.57 7.78 10.62
C MET A 341 -4.72 9.30 10.46
N CYS A 342 -5.95 9.83 10.54
CA CYS A 342 -6.18 11.28 10.50
C CYS A 342 -5.47 12.03 11.65
N LYS A 343 -5.31 11.39 12.81
CA LYS A 343 -4.58 11.97 13.94
C LYS A 343 -3.07 11.89 13.75
N ALA A 344 -2.57 10.80 13.18
CA ALA A 344 -1.15 10.59 12.92
C ALA A 344 -0.60 11.57 11.88
N LEU A 345 -1.35 11.80 10.80
CA LEU A 345 -1.00 12.76 9.75
C LEU A 345 -2.22 13.63 9.37
N PRO A 346 -2.50 14.72 10.10
CA PRO A 346 -3.67 15.57 9.87
C PRO A 346 -3.69 16.28 8.52
N GLN A 347 -2.53 16.43 7.88
CA GLN A 347 -2.40 17.02 6.55
C GLN A 347 -2.47 15.99 5.43
N HIS A 348 -2.49 14.69 5.74
CA HIS A 348 -2.53 13.65 4.73
C HIS A 348 -3.99 13.34 4.33
N PRO A 349 -4.40 13.65 3.09
CA PRO A 349 -5.82 13.58 2.69
C PRO A 349 -6.39 12.17 2.70
N LEU A 350 -5.55 11.15 2.46
CA LEU A 350 -6.01 9.77 2.32
C LEU A 350 -6.67 9.20 3.58
N GLY A 351 -6.21 9.62 4.77
CA GLY A 351 -6.81 9.19 6.04
C GLY A 351 -8.27 9.64 6.14
N TYR A 352 -8.58 10.87 5.73
CA TYR A 352 -9.94 11.41 5.74
C TYR A 352 -10.87 10.62 4.81
N SER A 353 -10.40 10.31 3.60
CA SER A 353 -11.18 9.54 2.64
C SER A 353 -11.55 8.17 3.18
N LEU A 354 -10.58 7.43 3.72
CA LEU A 354 -10.80 6.09 4.26
C LEU A 354 -11.68 6.09 5.51
N PHE A 355 -11.48 7.05 6.41
CA PHE A 355 -12.33 7.23 7.59
C PHE A 355 -13.76 7.57 7.21
N ALA A 356 -13.95 8.48 6.25
CA ALA A 356 -15.27 8.85 5.78
C ALA A 356 -16.01 7.67 5.14
N ARG A 357 -15.33 6.82 4.36
CA ARG A 357 -15.91 5.56 3.86
C ARG A 357 -16.40 4.66 4.98
N CYS A 358 -15.61 4.51 6.06
CA CYS A 358 -16.05 3.75 7.24
C CYS A 358 -17.29 4.38 7.89
N CYS A 359 -17.31 5.70 8.04
CA CYS A 359 -18.47 6.42 8.57
C CYS A 359 -19.72 6.19 7.69
N MET A 360 -19.59 6.28 6.36
CA MET A 360 -20.71 6.06 5.44
C MET A 360 -21.22 4.61 5.50
N ASN A 361 -20.33 3.62 5.59
CA ASN A 361 -20.70 2.21 5.80
C ASN A 361 -21.48 2.01 7.11
N ASN A 362 -21.15 2.78 8.15
CA ASN A 362 -21.82 2.77 9.44
C ASN A 362 -23.00 3.78 9.53
N GLN A 363 -23.47 4.30 8.39
CA GLN A 363 -24.59 5.25 8.28
C GLN A 363 -24.38 6.59 9.01
N GLN A 364 -23.13 6.97 9.27
CA GLN A 364 -22.75 8.23 9.92
C GLN A 364 -22.46 9.31 8.87
N MET A 365 -23.44 9.61 8.01
CA MET A 365 -23.26 10.51 6.84
C MET A 365 -22.81 11.92 7.24
N GLY A 366 -23.30 12.46 8.36
CA GLY A 366 -22.89 13.78 8.85
C GLY A 366 -21.42 13.82 9.29
N VAL A 367 -20.94 12.76 9.94
CA VAL A 367 -19.52 12.64 10.32
C VAL A 367 -18.65 12.52 9.06
N ALA A 368 -19.08 11.69 8.10
CA ALA A 368 -18.39 11.54 6.82
C ALA A 368 -18.28 12.88 6.08
N ALA A 369 -19.38 13.62 5.93
CA ALA A 369 -19.40 14.91 5.23
C ALA A 369 -18.46 15.94 5.87
N ALA A 370 -18.44 16.03 7.21
CA ALA A 370 -17.57 16.96 7.94
C ALA A 370 -16.08 16.60 7.80
N PHE A 371 -15.73 15.31 7.85
CA PHE A 371 -14.35 14.87 7.65
C PHE A 371 -13.89 15.03 6.20
N LEU A 372 -14.77 14.81 5.22
CA LEU A 372 -14.44 14.99 3.81
C LEU A 372 -14.24 16.45 3.44
N GLU A 373 -14.97 17.39 4.07
CA GLU A 373 -14.70 18.81 3.91
C GLU A 373 -13.28 19.18 4.35
N ARG A 374 -12.85 18.70 5.51
CA ARG A 374 -11.47 18.88 5.99
C ARG A 374 -10.44 18.18 5.10
N GLY A 375 -10.73 16.95 4.69
CA GLY A 375 -9.87 16.18 3.80
C GLY A 375 -9.69 16.84 2.44
N LEU A 376 -10.76 17.41 1.85
CA LEU A 376 -10.69 18.16 0.61
C LEU A 376 -9.80 19.41 0.74
N ALA A 377 -9.93 20.14 1.84
CA ALA A 377 -9.04 21.27 2.10
C ALA A 377 -7.56 20.84 2.20
N ALA A 378 -7.28 19.72 2.88
CA ALA A 378 -5.95 19.15 2.96
C ALA A 378 -5.42 18.69 1.58
N ALA A 379 -6.25 18.00 0.78
CA ALA A 379 -5.87 17.58 -0.58
C ALA A 379 -5.58 18.76 -1.50
N GLN A 380 -6.38 19.82 -1.44
CA GLN A 380 -6.17 21.04 -2.22
C GLN A 380 -4.88 21.74 -1.79
N ALA A 381 -4.60 21.82 -0.49
CA ALA A 381 -3.40 22.47 0.04
C ALA A 381 -2.10 21.82 -0.46
N VAL A 382 -2.10 20.51 -0.66
CA VAL A 382 -0.92 19.74 -1.14
C VAL A 382 -0.98 19.39 -2.63
N GLY A 383 -2.02 19.83 -3.35
CA GLY A 383 -2.20 19.52 -4.77
C GLY A 383 -2.42 18.03 -5.08
N HIS A 384 -3.11 17.31 -4.20
CA HIS A 384 -3.44 15.90 -4.35
C HIS A 384 -4.71 15.70 -5.18
N ASP A 385 -4.50 15.53 -6.47
CA ASP A 385 -5.53 15.30 -7.49
C ASP A 385 -6.31 14.00 -7.27
N ALA A 386 -5.64 12.87 -6.96
CA ALA A 386 -6.37 11.62 -6.67
C ALA A 386 -7.26 11.73 -5.42
N GLY A 387 -6.74 12.35 -4.35
CA GLY A 387 -7.50 12.63 -3.13
C GLY A 387 -8.65 13.60 -3.40
N THR A 388 -8.42 14.63 -4.20
CA THR A 388 -9.45 15.60 -4.60
C THR A 388 -10.57 14.92 -5.37
N CYS A 389 -10.24 14.07 -6.36
CA CYS A 389 -11.21 13.29 -7.12
C CYS A 389 -12.07 12.42 -6.19
N LEU A 390 -11.43 11.56 -5.38
CA LEU A 390 -12.12 10.63 -4.49
C LEU A 390 -13.02 11.34 -3.47
N MET A 391 -12.48 12.31 -2.75
CA MET A 391 -13.22 12.95 -1.67
C MET A 391 -14.33 13.87 -2.17
N SER A 392 -14.23 14.39 -3.39
CA SER A 392 -15.31 15.20 -3.98
C SER A 392 -16.55 14.34 -4.23
N PHE A 393 -16.37 13.16 -4.83
CA PHE A 393 -17.48 12.21 -5.01
C PHE A 393 -17.99 11.63 -3.69
N GLN A 394 -17.10 11.29 -2.75
CA GLN A 394 -17.52 10.82 -1.43
C GLN A 394 -18.36 11.87 -0.70
N ARG A 395 -17.98 13.14 -0.77
CA ARG A 395 -18.69 14.22 -0.09
C ARG A 395 -20.03 14.46 -0.75
N ALA A 396 -20.08 14.49 -2.09
CA ALA A 396 -21.34 14.56 -2.82
C ALA A 396 -22.29 13.42 -2.43
N GLY A 397 -21.77 12.19 -2.35
CA GLY A 397 -22.53 11.02 -1.90
C GLY A 397 -23.02 11.15 -0.46
N ALA A 398 -22.15 11.52 0.48
CA ALA A 398 -22.51 11.71 1.89
C ALA A 398 -23.61 12.77 2.05
N LEU A 399 -23.50 13.90 1.33
CA LEU A 399 -24.50 14.96 1.34
C LEU A 399 -25.85 14.50 0.77
N LEU A 400 -25.85 13.83 -0.38
CA LEU A 400 -27.06 13.25 -0.99
C LEU A 400 -27.72 12.21 -0.08
N LEU A 401 -26.95 11.51 0.77
CA LEU A 401 -27.45 10.52 1.73
C LEU A 401 -27.87 11.13 3.08
N GLY A 402 -27.90 12.46 3.21
CA GLY A 402 -28.40 13.16 4.40
C GLY A 402 -27.31 13.66 5.35
N GLY A 403 -26.06 13.76 4.90
CA GLY A 403 -24.95 14.28 5.71
C GLY A 403 -25.11 15.75 6.12
N ALA A 404 -25.96 16.52 5.45
CA ALA A 404 -26.27 17.92 5.78
C ALA A 404 -27.51 18.07 6.70
N GLY A 405 -28.13 16.98 7.13
CA GLY A 405 -29.37 17.02 7.91
C GLY A 405 -30.61 16.85 7.01
N THR A 406 -31.62 17.70 7.19
CA THR A 406 -32.93 17.58 6.52
C THR A 406 -32.95 18.10 5.08
N THR A 407 -32.02 18.99 4.74
CA THR A 407 -31.88 19.56 3.39
C THR A 407 -30.41 19.60 2.99
N VAL A 408 -30.16 19.60 1.68
CA VAL A 408 -28.83 19.76 1.09
C VAL A 408 -28.88 20.80 -0.01
N ASP A 409 -27.90 21.71 -0.04
CA ASP A 409 -27.75 22.67 -1.14
C ASP A 409 -27.29 21.94 -2.41
N ALA A 410 -28.15 21.90 -3.41
CA ALA A 410 -27.87 21.25 -4.69
C ALA A 410 -26.67 21.86 -5.42
N ALA A 411 -26.41 23.17 -5.25
CA ALA A 411 -25.26 23.83 -5.85
C ALA A 411 -23.94 23.31 -5.28
N VAL A 412 -23.90 22.95 -3.99
CA VAL A 412 -22.72 22.34 -3.35
C VAL A 412 -22.47 20.95 -3.93
N VAL A 413 -23.51 20.13 -4.07
CA VAL A 413 -23.40 18.77 -4.63
C VAL A 413 -22.90 18.83 -6.08
N GLN A 414 -23.46 19.71 -6.91
CA GLN A 414 -23.02 19.88 -8.30
C GLN A 414 -21.57 20.35 -8.40
N ARG A 415 -21.16 21.31 -7.55
CA ARG A 415 -19.77 21.78 -7.51
C ARG A 415 -18.80 20.66 -7.16
N LEU A 416 -19.16 19.80 -6.20
CA LEU A 416 -18.35 18.64 -5.83
C LEU A 416 -18.25 17.62 -6.98
N ILE A 417 -19.34 17.35 -7.68
CA ILE A 417 -19.30 16.46 -8.86
C ILE A 417 -18.39 17.05 -9.94
N GLN A 418 -18.53 18.34 -10.25
CA GLN A 418 -17.70 19.02 -11.24
C GLN A 418 -16.22 18.99 -10.85
N GLN A 419 -15.89 19.31 -9.59
CA GLN A 419 -14.54 19.25 -9.06
C GLN A 419 -13.95 17.83 -9.14
N GLY A 420 -14.77 16.80 -8.88
CA GLY A 420 -14.38 15.40 -9.00
C GLY A 420 -14.05 15.00 -10.44
N GLU A 421 -14.87 15.41 -11.41
CA GLU A 421 -14.62 15.17 -12.84
C GLU A 421 -13.39 15.90 -13.37
N GLU A 422 -13.17 17.15 -12.95
CA GLU A 422 -11.97 17.92 -13.31
C GLU A 422 -10.69 17.25 -12.79
N ALA A 423 -10.68 16.85 -11.51
CA ALA A 423 -9.55 16.15 -10.92
C ALA A 423 -9.32 14.79 -11.59
N ARG A 424 -10.39 14.06 -11.94
CA ARG A 424 -10.33 12.82 -12.72
C ARG A 424 -9.72 13.04 -14.10
N SER A 425 -10.18 14.05 -14.84
CA SER A 425 -9.65 14.37 -16.16
C SER A 425 -8.16 14.70 -16.09
N SER A 426 -7.75 15.44 -15.05
CA SER A 426 -6.35 15.73 -14.79
C SER A 426 -5.54 14.48 -14.45
N LEU A 427 -6.09 13.52 -13.70
CA LEU A 427 -5.39 12.26 -13.41
C LEU A 427 -5.22 11.44 -14.68
N LEU A 428 -6.31 11.22 -15.42
CA LEU A 428 -6.33 10.40 -16.63
C LEU A 428 -5.41 10.92 -17.74
N SER A 429 -5.12 12.23 -17.77
CA SER A 429 -4.24 12.81 -18.80
C SER A 429 -2.79 12.34 -18.68
N TRP A 430 -2.38 11.87 -17.50
CA TRP A 430 -1.02 11.38 -17.24
C TRP A 430 -0.97 9.95 -16.71
N TRP A 431 -2.11 9.39 -16.30
CA TRP A 431 -2.18 8.04 -15.77
C TRP A 431 -1.85 6.99 -16.84
N PRO A 432 -0.99 6.00 -16.55
CA PRO A 432 -0.63 4.97 -17.52
C PRO A 432 -1.87 4.26 -18.09
N GLU A 433 -1.96 4.11 -19.41
CA GLU A 433 -3.12 3.49 -20.09
C GLU A 433 -3.46 2.10 -19.54
N SER A 434 -2.43 1.30 -19.24
CA SER A 434 -2.57 -0.03 -18.62
C SER A 434 -3.23 0.00 -17.24
N TRP A 435 -3.21 1.17 -16.58
CA TRP A 435 -3.87 1.41 -15.31
C TRP A 435 -5.17 2.21 -15.45
N GLN A 436 -5.47 2.87 -16.56
CA GLN A 436 -6.70 3.66 -16.73
C GLN A 436 -7.97 2.81 -16.56
N ALA A 437 -7.94 1.54 -16.95
CA ALA A 437 -9.03 0.59 -16.69
C ALA A 437 -9.22 0.25 -15.19
N ARG A 438 -8.30 0.70 -14.32
CA ARG A 438 -8.20 0.40 -12.90
C ARG A 438 -8.09 1.64 -12.02
N ALA A 439 -7.93 2.83 -12.60
CA ALA A 439 -7.48 4.01 -11.90
C ALA A 439 -8.16 5.26 -12.43
N ALA A 440 -8.44 6.18 -11.51
CA ALA A 440 -9.10 7.46 -11.74
C ALA A 440 -10.62 7.42 -12.02
N ASP A 441 -11.29 6.27 -11.91
CA ASP A 441 -12.76 6.23 -11.91
C ASP A 441 -13.39 6.70 -10.58
N GLY A 442 -12.60 7.02 -9.56
CA GLY A 442 -13.13 7.24 -8.22
C GLY A 442 -13.88 6.02 -7.69
N GLU A 443 -13.55 4.81 -8.17
CA GLU A 443 -14.27 3.56 -7.87
C GLU A 443 -14.32 3.32 -6.36
N PRO A 444 -15.47 2.94 -5.76
CA PRO A 444 -16.86 2.85 -6.24
C PRO A 444 -17.68 4.16 -6.10
N ASP A 445 -17.08 5.26 -5.64
CA ASP A 445 -17.74 6.50 -5.21
C ASP A 445 -18.38 7.30 -6.35
N ARG A 446 -17.62 7.56 -7.43
CA ARG A 446 -18.15 8.26 -8.60
C ARG A 446 -19.32 7.50 -9.22
N THR A 447 -19.14 6.19 -9.42
CA THR A 447 -20.17 5.29 -9.94
C THR A 447 -21.40 5.27 -9.03
N LEU A 448 -21.20 5.23 -7.70
CA LEU A 448 -22.30 5.35 -6.75
C LEU A 448 -23.05 6.67 -6.93
N VAL A 449 -22.36 7.81 -6.98
CA VAL A 449 -23.00 9.12 -7.13
C VAL A 449 -23.73 9.22 -8.46
N LEU A 450 -23.03 9.02 -9.58
CA LEU A 450 -23.54 9.31 -10.92
C LEU A 450 -24.52 8.25 -11.44
N GLN A 451 -24.31 6.97 -11.12
CA GLN A 451 -25.11 5.88 -11.67
C GLN A 451 -26.14 5.31 -10.69
N LYS A 452 -26.08 5.68 -9.40
CA LYS A 452 -27.06 5.20 -8.41
C LYS A 452 -27.76 6.33 -7.67
N LEU A 453 -27.03 7.24 -7.01
CA LEU A 453 -27.63 8.25 -6.15
C LEU A 453 -28.38 9.31 -6.97
N LEU A 454 -27.77 9.89 -8.01
CA LEU A 454 -28.46 10.87 -8.85
C LEU A 454 -29.70 10.26 -9.53
N PRO A 455 -29.64 9.09 -10.19
CA PRO A 455 -30.85 8.47 -10.76
C PRO A 455 -31.93 8.16 -9.72
N GLU A 456 -31.56 7.73 -8.51
CA GLU A 456 -32.53 7.46 -7.44
C GLU A 456 -33.14 8.76 -6.89
N TYR A 457 -32.36 9.84 -6.81
CA TYR A 457 -32.88 11.19 -6.51
C TYR A 457 -33.92 11.62 -7.55
N GLU A 458 -33.57 11.52 -8.84
CA GLU A 458 -34.47 11.90 -9.93
C GLU A 458 -35.78 11.12 -9.91
N LYS A 459 -35.68 9.82 -9.63
CA LYS A 459 -36.84 8.93 -9.50
C LYS A 459 -37.73 9.29 -8.32
N ARG A 460 -37.17 9.64 -7.15
CA ARG A 460 -37.96 9.98 -5.95
C ARG A 460 -38.56 11.37 -6.03
N GLN A 461 -37.82 12.32 -6.59
CA GLN A 461 -38.21 13.72 -6.62
C GLN A 461 -38.95 14.11 -7.91
N GLY A 462 -38.95 13.24 -8.93
CA GLY A 462 -39.61 13.48 -10.22
C GLY A 462 -38.94 14.57 -11.07
N GLN A 463 -37.71 14.97 -10.72
CA GLN A 463 -36.96 16.03 -11.39
C GLN A 463 -35.45 15.82 -11.27
N GLN A 464 -34.70 16.37 -12.23
CA GLN A 464 -33.24 16.44 -12.16
C GLN A 464 -32.77 17.26 -10.96
N LEU A 465 -31.56 16.97 -10.47
CA LEU A 465 -30.94 17.76 -9.41
C LEU A 465 -30.81 19.22 -9.88
N PRO A 466 -31.48 20.18 -9.22
CA PRO A 466 -31.51 21.58 -9.68
C PRO A 466 -30.13 22.22 -9.56
N ALA A 467 -29.91 23.30 -10.33
CA ALA A 467 -28.65 24.05 -10.32
C ALA A 467 -28.36 24.77 -8.99
N GLY A 468 -29.36 24.89 -8.12
CA GLY A 468 -29.23 25.46 -6.79
C GLY A 468 -30.52 25.37 -5.99
N GLY A 469 -30.43 25.77 -4.72
CA GLY A 469 -31.51 25.66 -3.75
C GLY A 469 -31.44 24.37 -2.93
N ASP A 470 -32.23 24.35 -1.87
CA ASP A 470 -32.29 23.23 -0.93
C ASP A 470 -33.13 22.09 -1.50
N VAL A 471 -32.61 20.87 -1.43
CA VAL A 471 -33.31 19.65 -1.83
C VAL A 471 -33.34 18.63 -0.70
N GLU A 472 -34.33 17.74 -0.75
CA GLU A 472 -34.44 16.66 0.21
C GLU A 472 -33.40 15.56 -0.09
N PRO A 473 -32.67 15.09 0.93
CA PRO A 473 -31.71 14.01 0.77
C PRO A 473 -32.39 12.63 0.67
N LEU A 474 -31.64 11.65 0.17
CA LEU A 474 -32.01 10.25 0.02
C LEU A 474 -31.92 9.48 1.34
N HIS A 475 -32.62 9.94 2.38
CA HIS A 475 -32.65 9.24 3.66
C HIS A 475 -33.08 7.77 3.51
N GLY A 476 -32.46 6.91 4.32
CA GLY A 476 -32.72 5.47 4.33
C GLY A 476 -32.08 4.68 3.18
N LEU A 477 -31.39 5.34 2.24
CA LEU A 477 -30.57 4.65 1.25
C LEU A 477 -29.19 4.30 1.85
N LEU A 478 -28.74 3.07 1.64
CA LEU A 478 -27.43 2.62 2.12
C LEU A 478 -26.32 3.08 1.17
N TYR A 479 -25.21 3.52 1.74
CA TYR A 479 -23.96 3.65 1.01
C TYR A 479 -23.41 2.24 0.78
N VAL A 480 -23.51 1.76 -0.47
CA VAL A 480 -23.06 0.41 -0.83
C VAL A 480 -21.65 0.49 -1.39
N THR A 481 -20.65 0.20 -0.56
CA THR A 481 -19.35 -0.23 -1.07
C THR A 481 -19.49 -1.64 -1.61
N LYS A 482 -18.93 -1.91 -2.79
CA LYS A 482 -18.86 -3.26 -3.33
C LYS A 482 -18.18 -4.16 -2.27
N ALA A 483 -18.79 -5.30 -1.95
CA ALA A 483 -18.11 -6.31 -1.12
C ALA A 483 -16.76 -6.65 -1.78
N PRO A 484 -15.72 -7.01 -0.98
CA PRO A 484 -14.45 -7.45 -1.54
C PRO A 484 -14.70 -8.48 -2.63
N SER A 485 -14.14 -8.25 -3.83
CA SER A 485 -14.35 -9.15 -4.97
C SER A 485 -13.76 -10.54 -4.76
N ALA A 486 -12.85 -10.66 -3.78
CA ALA A 486 -12.31 -11.90 -3.27
C ALA A 486 -11.97 -11.72 -1.78
N ILE A 487 -12.11 -12.80 -1.01
CA ILE A 487 -11.55 -12.89 0.34
C ILE A 487 -10.07 -13.26 0.18
N PRO A 488 -9.14 -12.59 0.87
CA PRO A 488 -7.73 -12.96 0.83
C PRO A 488 -7.50 -14.44 1.19
N PRO A 489 -6.55 -15.14 0.54
CA PRO A 489 -6.23 -16.53 0.85
C PRO A 489 -5.92 -16.76 2.33
N GLY A 490 -5.21 -15.84 3.01
CA GLY A 490 -4.95 -15.93 4.45
C GLY A 490 -6.23 -15.88 5.31
N ALA A 491 -7.26 -15.15 4.87
CA ALA A 491 -8.56 -15.12 5.54
C ALA A 491 -9.43 -16.36 5.27
N LEU A 492 -9.16 -17.12 4.20
CA LEU A 492 -9.91 -18.35 3.88
C LEU A 492 -9.58 -19.49 4.85
N VAL A 493 -8.39 -19.50 5.44
CA VAL A 493 -7.98 -20.55 6.41
C VAL A 493 -8.93 -20.59 7.62
N GLN A 494 -9.38 -19.43 8.09
CA GLN A 494 -10.39 -19.33 9.16
C GLN A 494 -11.77 -19.88 8.75
N LEU A 495 -12.13 -19.83 7.46
CA LEU A 495 -13.37 -20.39 6.93
C LEU A 495 -13.28 -21.91 6.75
N GLU A 496 -12.11 -22.40 6.33
CA GLU A 496 -11.87 -23.83 6.06
C GLU A 496 -11.76 -24.62 7.38
N GLY A 497 -10.98 -24.16 8.37
CA GLY A 497 -10.78 -24.87 9.64
C GLY A 497 -12.05 -25.04 10.50
N GLN A 498 -13.07 -24.21 10.30
CA GLN A 498 -14.33 -24.28 11.06
C GLN A 498 -15.45 -25.05 10.36
N ARG A 499 -15.29 -25.36 9.07
CA ARG A 499 -16.20 -26.29 8.37
C ARG A 499 -15.94 -27.74 8.74
N ASP A 500 -14.71 -28.06 9.14
CA ASP A 500 -14.34 -29.40 9.61
C ASP A 500 -14.80 -29.68 11.06
N GLU A 501 -15.25 -28.65 11.79
CA GLU A 501 -15.79 -28.73 13.16
C GLU A 501 -17.34 -28.81 13.22
N GLN A 502 -18.04 -28.71 12.08
CA GLN A 502 -19.51 -28.82 11.96
C GLN A 502 -19.92 -30.13 11.28
#